data_AF-A0A7J4KKJ5-F1
#
_entry.id   AF-A0A7J4KKJ5-F1
#
_cell.length_a   1.000
_cell.length_b   1.000
_cell.length_c   1.000
_cell.angle_alpha   90.00
_cell.angle_beta   90.00
_cell.angle_gamma   90.00
#
_symmetry.space_group_name_H-M   'P 1'
#
loop_
_entity.id
_entity.type
_entity.pdbx_description
1 polymer ?
#
loop_
_entity_poly.entity_id
_entity_poly.type
_entity_poly.pdbx_seq_one_letter_code
_entity_poly.pdbx_strand_id
1 'polypeptide(L)'
;MMKNNRMIPLLCTLFFLGSAFLPLVQGASFSFVLDFSATTKEQRISEESVVLPSSFSWRDINGVDFTTPIRNQTPYPSCESFALTAAVETMVQYKVGFPFNCDLSEAHLFFFSGGNIIWGSYPENDTKFLKDYGIPDEACWPYPKDKYQYPLNTTAPDWQNRTVKITNWSYIPADPVAIKTALLTNGPVPSYFLVYDDFVYFKKGIYQHRWGNTRGAHYMAIVGYNDDPGYWIVKNSWGTKFQEDGWVNIKYGECGIGTINFYLTGVYGKFPIVYVDDDNTAGPWNGTKEYPYLTIHDALNNVYDGYTIYVMNGTYMEHVIIDKRITLMGENKNITIIDGEGIDDVVTLSVPDVKISGFTVQNSGTQSLNAGIKTLSLNSNATIENNILIHNAIGLFLNYGYAPSWNIVRNNTILNNVKGIYTHWANNGEITGNTIIQNEENGLEMECSKYSVIKGNIIRDNGGYGIYLRGESDQNTITGGNSIQDNAVGVKISESDGNKISRNNFIGNLQHATFYNSFLTNWKRNYWDDRMVLFPEIIYGSIGKREFSWMNVDWYPLWKP
;
A
#
# COMPACT_ATOMS: atom_id res chain seq x y z
N MET A 1 -35.28 4.62 19.80
CA MET A 1 -36.13 3.62 19.12
C MET A 1 -36.06 3.85 17.62
N MET A 2 -35.72 2.79 16.88
CA MET A 2 -35.98 2.50 15.44
C MET A 2 -35.61 3.55 14.38
N LYS A 3 -34.98 3.23 13.24
CA LYS A 3 -34.24 2.08 12.70
C LYS A 3 -33.60 2.65 11.43
N ASN A 4 -32.27 2.64 11.33
CA ASN A 4 -31.56 3.00 10.10
C ASN A 4 -31.63 1.82 9.12
N ASN A 5 -32.42 1.95 8.05
CA ASN A 5 -32.35 1.06 6.90
C ASN A 5 -31.27 1.60 5.94
N ARG A 6 -30.07 1.02 5.99
CA ARG A 6 -29.09 1.11 4.90
C ARG A 6 -29.49 0.07 3.84
N MET A 7 -29.92 0.55 2.68
CA MET A 7 -30.08 -0.30 1.49
C MET A 7 -28.70 -0.76 1.01
N ILE A 8 -28.53 -2.08 0.93
CA ILE A 8 -27.43 -2.80 0.27
C ILE A 8 -28.04 -3.32 -1.05
N PRO A 9 -27.41 -3.13 -2.22
CA PRO A 9 -28.02 -3.56 -3.47
C PRO A 9 -28.05 -5.10 -3.58
N LEU A 10 -29.11 -5.58 -4.22
CA LEU A 10 -29.46 -6.99 -4.46
C LEU A 10 -28.38 -7.75 -5.23
N LEU A 11 -28.27 -9.05 -4.91
CA LEU A 11 -27.41 -10.02 -5.57
C LEU A 11 -28.02 -10.57 -6.87
N CYS A 12 -27.12 -11.04 -7.74
CA CYS A 12 -27.41 -11.76 -8.98
C CYS A 12 -28.35 -12.95 -8.74
N THR A 13 -29.50 -12.94 -9.43
CA THR A 13 -30.45 -14.05 -9.50
C THR A 13 -30.35 -14.69 -10.88
N LEU A 14 -29.95 -15.96 -10.93
CA LEU A 14 -30.07 -16.82 -12.11
C LEU A 14 -31.23 -17.78 -11.89
N PHE A 15 -32.21 -17.72 -12.79
CA PHE A 15 -33.22 -18.76 -13.00
C PHE A 15 -32.60 -19.86 -13.88
N PHE A 16 -32.48 -21.07 -13.35
CA PHE A 16 -32.32 -22.29 -14.17
C PHE A 16 -33.69 -22.98 -14.28
N LEU A 17 -34.28 -22.95 -15.47
CA LEU A 17 -35.32 -23.88 -15.90
C LEU A 17 -35.03 -24.22 -17.36
N GLY A 18 -34.73 -25.49 -17.65
CA GLY A 18 -34.48 -25.94 -19.02
C GLY A 18 -33.84 -27.31 -19.16
N SER A 19 -34.36 -28.33 -18.47
CA SER A 19 -34.11 -29.73 -18.83
C SER A 19 -35.02 -30.13 -20.00
N ALA A 20 -34.44 -30.58 -21.12
CA ALA A 20 -34.87 -31.74 -21.95
C ALA A 20 -34.38 -31.61 -23.40
N PHE A 21 -33.69 -32.65 -23.87
CA PHE A 21 -33.82 -33.35 -25.17
C PHE A 21 -32.46 -33.80 -25.72
N LEU A 22 -32.07 -35.02 -25.34
CA LEU A 22 -31.16 -35.89 -26.09
C LEU A 22 -32.00 -36.74 -27.06
N PRO A 23 -31.65 -36.87 -28.34
CA PRO A 23 -32.11 -37.98 -29.16
C PRO A 23 -31.10 -39.13 -29.10
N LEU A 24 -31.60 -40.31 -28.73
CA LEU A 24 -30.98 -41.59 -29.03
C LEU A 24 -30.81 -41.76 -30.54
N VAL A 25 -29.64 -42.22 -30.98
CA VAL A 25 -29.50 -43.00 -32.21
C VAL A 25 -28.71 -44.27 -31.89
N GLN A 26 -29.35 -45.40 -32.16
CA GLN A 26 -28.80 -46.75 -32.08
C GLN A 26 -27.78 -47.01 -33.20
N GLY A 27 -26.74 -47.77 -32.85
CA GLY A 27 -26.30 -48.96 -33.58
C GLY A 27 -25.83 -48.81 -35.03
N ALA A 28 -24.51 -48.84 -35.23
CA ALA A 28 -23.90 -49.53 -36.36
C ALA A 28 -22.58 -50.16 -35.92
N SER A 29 -22.61 -51.49 -35.75
CA SER A 29 -21.46 -52.36 -35.66
C SER A 29 -20.73 -52.40 -37.00
N PHE A 30 -19.45 -52.08 -37.01
CA PHE A 30 -18.53 -52.51 -38.06
C PHE A 30 -17.29 -53.14 -37.43
N SER A 31 -17.22 -54.47 -37.53
CA SER A 31 -16.01 -55.24 -37.31
C SER A 31 -15.03 -54.97 -38.45
N PHE A 32 -13.83 -54.52 -38.11
CA PHE A 32 -12.65 -54.78 -38.92
C PHE A 32 -11.54 -55.28 -37.99
N VAL A 33 -11.30 -56.58 -38.09
CA VAL A 33 -10.11 -57.25 -37.54
C VAL A 33 -8.96 -56.91 -38.48
N LEU A 34 -7.96 -56.20 -37.99
CA LEU A 34 -6.62 -56.22 -38.55
C LEU A 34 -5.63 -56.45 -37.42
N ASP A 35 -5.20 -57.70 -37.37
CA ASP A 35 -4.17 -58.25 -36.51
C ASP A 35 -2.81 -57.80 -37.08
N PHE A 36 -2.03 -57.05 -36.31
CA PHE A 36 -0.61 -56.86 -36.57
C PHE A 36 0.16 -56.97 -35.26
N SER A 37 0.68 -58.17 -35.03
CA SER A 37 1.65 -58.48 -33.99
C SER A 37 2.94 -57.70 -34.23
N ALA A 38 3.29 -56.82 -33.30
CA ALA A 38 4.66 -56.34 -33.12
C ALA A 38 4.92 -56.05 -31.63
N THR A 39 5.46 -57.06 -30.95
CA THR A 39 6.13 -56.96 -29.66
C THR A 39 7.27 -55.95 -29.72
N THR A 40 7.25 -54.88 -28.90
CA THR A 40 8.20 -54.70 -27.78
C THR A 40 8.07 -53.33 -27.08
N LYS A 41 8.01 -53.41 -25.74
CA LYS A 41 8.27 -52.41 -24.70
C LYS A 41 7.31 -51.20 -24.58
N GLU A 42 6.28 -51.38 -23.75
CA GLU A 42 5.75 -50.31 -22.90
C GLU A 42 6.91 -49.73 -22.06
N GLN A 43 7.37 -48.54 -22.44
CA GLN A 43 8.00 -47.63 -21.49
C GLN A 43 6.88 -47.08 -20.60
N ARG A 44 6.71 -47.67 -19.41
CA ARG A 44 6.08 -46.95 -18.29
C ARG A 44 6.91 -45.69 -18.06
N ILE A 45 6.39 -44.55 -18.50
CA ILE A 45 6.79 -43.26 -17.96
C ILE A 45 6.34 -43.31 -16.50
N SER A 46 7.28 -43.37 -15.57
CA SER A 46 6.99 -43.16 -14.16
C SER A 46 6.43 -41.75 -14.04
N GLU A 47 5.17 -41.62 -13.65
CA GLU A 47 4.64 -40.38 -13.08
C GLU A 47 5.52 -40.04 -11.88
N GLU A 48 6.43 -39.08 -12.04
CA GLU A 48 6.96 -38.37 -10.87
C GLU A 48 5.75 -37.75 -10.17
N SER A 49 5.40 -38.28 -9.00
CA SER A 49 4.40 -37.67 -8.15
C SER A 49 4.89 -36.27 -7.83
N VAL A 50 4.28 -35.24 -8.42
CA VAL A 50 4.57 -33.85 -8.10
C VAL A 50 4.23 -33.66 -6.62
N VAL A 51 5.26 -33.61 -5.78
CA VAL A 51 5.09 -33.36 -4.34
C VAL A 51 4.85 -31.87 -4.18
N LEU A 52 3.58 -31.50 -4.01
CA LEU A 52 3.18 -30.14 -3.71
C LEU A 52 3.50 -29.80 -2.24
N PRO A 53 3.91 -28.55 -1.93
CA PRO A 53 4.08 -28.14 -0.55
C PRO A 53 2.74 -28.21 0.20
N SER A 54 2.77 -28.44 1.51
CA SER A 54 1.55 -28.48 2.34
C SER A 54 0.90 -27.11 2.52
N SER A 55 1.62 -26.02 2.22
CA SER A 55 1.11 -24.65 2.25
C SER A 55 1.85 -23.78 1.25
N PHE A 56 1.16 -22.80 0.69
CA PHE A 56 1.72 -21.81 -0.22
C PHE A 56 0.89 -20.54 -0.18
N SER A 57 1.53 -19.37 -0.32
CA SER A 57 0.80 -18.11 -0.46
C SER A 57 1.58 -17.11 -1.31
N TRP A 58 0.92 -16.51 -2.29
CA TRP A 58 1.43 -15.33 -3.01
C TRP A 58 1.65 -14.11 -2.11
N ARG A 59 1.13 -14.16 -0.88
CA ARG A 59 1.38 -13.15 0.16
C ARG A 59 2.70 -13.34 0.91
N ASP A 60 3.35 -14.47 0.69
CA ASP A 60 4.62 -14.81 1.33
C ASP A 60 5.44 -15.71 0.40
N ILE A 61 6.09 -15.08 -0.57
CA ILE A 61 7.12 -15.72 -1.40
C ILE A 61 8.46 -15.30 -0.84
N ASN A 62 9.02 -16.12 0.06
CA ASN A 62 10.28 -15.86 0.76
C ASN A 62 10.27 -14.53 1.54
N GLY A 63 9.18 -14.21 2.24
CA GLY A 63 9.00 -12.98 3.01
C GLY A 63 8.48 -11.79 2.21
N VAL A 64 8.16 -11.98 0.92
CA VAL A 64 7.65 -10.91 0.03
C VAL A 64 6.19 -11.18 -0.34
N ASP A 65 5.33 -10.19 -0.08
CA ASP A 65 3.93 -10.21 -0.53
C ASP A 65 3.85 -9.65 -1.96
N PHE A 66 3.56 -10.52 -2.93
CA PHE A 66 3.38 -10.16 -4.34
C PHE A 66 1.93 -9.84 -4.70
N THR A 67 1.03 -9.81 -3.74
CA THR A 67 -0.35 -9.38 -3.97
C THR A 67 -0.45 -7.85 -3.87
N THR A 68 -1.57 -7.30 -4.34
CA THR A 68 -1.90 -5.88 -4.22
C THR A 68 -2.89 -5.64 -3.08
N PRO A 69 -3.07 -4.39 -2.59
CA PRO A 69 -4.04 -4.05 -1.57
C PRO A 69 -5.47 -4.53 -1.90
N ILE A 70 -6.28 -4.72 -0.86
CA ILE A 70 -7.70 -5.06 -1.00
C ILE A 70 -8.45 -3.85 -1.57
N ARG A 71 -9.26 -4.10 -2.59
CA ARG A 71 -10.15 -3.11 -3.20
C ARG A 71 -11.62 -3.38 -2.89
N ASN A 72 -12.49 -2.46 -3.30
CA ASN A 72 -13.94 -2.55 -3.10
C ASN A 72 -14.67 -2.44 -4.44
N GLN A 73 -15.36 -3.52 -4.84
CA GLN A 73 -16.13 -3.59 -6.07
C GLN A 73 -17.40 -2.73 -6.05
N THR A 74 -17.84 -2.26 -4.88
CA THR A 74 -18.99 -1.35 -4.79
C THR A 74 -18.71 -0.11 -5.65
N PRO A 75 -19.61 0.30 -6.56
CA PRO A 75 -21.05 0.02 -6.55
C PRO A 75 -21.55 -1.08 -7.49
N TYR A 76 -20.71 -1.71 -8.30
CA TYR A 76 -21.15 -2.61 -9.37
C TYR A 76 -20.89 -4.10 -9.07
N PRO A 77 -21.68 -5.02 -9.67
CA PRO A 77 -21.48 -6.45 -9.54
C PRO A 77 -20.31 -6.95 -10.42
N SER A 78 -19.09 -6.49 -10.17
CA SER A 78 -17.89 -6.70 -11.01
C SER A 78 -16.88 -7.71 -10.44
N CYS A 79 -17.33 -8.64 -9.59
CA CYS A 79 -16.43 -9.49 -8.82
C CYS A 79 -15.48 -10.33 -9.67
N GLU A 80 -15.94 -10.78 -10.84
CA GLU A 80 -15.16 -11.51 -11.85
C GLU A 80 -13.95 -10.69 -12.29
N SER A 81 -14.19 -9.43 -12.69
CA SER A 81 -13.14 -8.52 -13.14
C SER A 81 -12.16 -8.18 -12.01
N PHE A 82 -12.63 -7.99 -10.76
CA PHE A 82 -11.74 -7.81 -9.60
C PHE A 82 -10.87 -9.03 -9.32
N ALA A 83 -11.43 -10.24 -9.38
CA ALA A 83 -10.67 -11.46 -9.13
C ALA A 83 -9.62 -11.71 -10.22
N LEU A 84 -9.97 -11.44 -11.48
CA LEU A 84 -9.06 -11.50 -12.62
C LEU A 84 -7.94 -10.44 -12.54
N THR A 85 -8.29 -9.18 -12.29
CA THR A 85 -7.31 -8.11 -12.15
C THR A 85 -6.33 -8.39 -11.01
N ALA A 86 -6.82 -8.87 -9.85
CA ALA A 86 -5.95 -9.27 -8.74
C ALA A 86 -4.95 -10.37 -9.12
N ALA A 87 -5.36 -11.34 -9.96
CA ALA A 87 -4.45 -12.37 -10.47
C ALA A 87 -3.40 -11.77 -11.42
N VAL A 88 -3.82 -10.93 -12.37
CA VAL A 88 -2.94 -10.27 -13.34
C VAL A 88 -1.92 -9.38 -12.63
N GLU A 89 -2.36 -8.53 -11.70
CA GLU A 89 -1.47 -7.66 -10.92
C GLU A 89 -0.42 -8.47 -10.15
N THR A 90 -0.83 -9.56 -9.49
CA THR A 90 0.10 -10.44 -8.76
C THR A 90 1.14 -11.04 -9.72
N MET A 91 0.70 -11.53 -10.88
CA MET A 91 1.59 -12.06 -11.92
C MET A 91 2.56 -10.99 -12.47
N VAL A 92 2.10 -9.75 -12.64
CA VAL A 92 2.93 -8.62 -13.09
C VAL A 92 4.00 -8.29 -12.06
N GLN A 93 3.64 -8.16 -10.78
CA GLN A 93 4.61 -7.89 -9.72
C GLN A 93 5.64 -9.01 -9.61
N TYR A 94 5.21 -10.27 -9.67
CA TYR A 94 6.12 -11.41 -9.66
C TYR A 94 7.06 -11.43 -10.88
N LYS A 95 6.55 -11.09 -12.07
CA LYS A 95 7.37 -11.00 -13.29
C LYS A 95 8.38 -9.85 -13.25
N VAL A 96 8.00 -8.71 -12.65
CA VAL A 96 8.91 -7.58 -12.41
C VAL A 96 9.99 -7.94 -11.38
N GLY A 97 9.63 -8.78 -10.40
CA GLY A 97 10.55 -9.34 -9.41
C GLY A 97 10.47 -8.68 -8.03
N PHE A 98 9.62 -7.66 -7.85
CA PHE A 98 9.37 -7.02 -6.57
C PHE A 98 7.96 -6.39 -6.52
N PRO A 99 7.36 -6.21 -5.34
CA PRO A 99 6.07 -5.54 -5.19
C PRO A 99 6.22 -4.04 -5.39
N PHE A 100 5.53 -3.50 -6.39
CA PHE A 100 5.51 -2.07 -6.70
C PHE A 100 4.09 -1.46 -6.64
N ASN A 101 3.13 -2.22 -6.11
CA ASN A 101 1.72 -1.83 -6.02
C ASN A 101 1.11 -1.58 -7.41
N CYS A 102 1.21 -2.57 -8.31
CA CYS A 102 0.58 -2.51 -9.64
C CYS A 102 -0.92 -2.20 -9.49
N ASP A 103 -1.42 -1.21 -10.24
CA ASP A 103 -2.82 -0.76 -10.15
C ASP A 103 -3.44 -0.74 -11.56
N LEU A 104 -4.22 -1.76 -11.87
CA LEU A 104 -4.88 -1.95 -13.17
C LEU A 104 -6.38 -1.70 -13.07
N SER A 105 -7.00 -1.28 -14.17
CA SER A 105 -8.41 -0.86 -14.17
C SER A 105 -9.40 -2.02 -14.22
N GLU A 106 -10.05 -2.32 -13.08
CA GLU A 106 -11.17 -3.26 -13.07
C GLU A 106 -12.39 -2.70 -13.81
N ALA A 107 -12.60 -1.38 -13.78
CA ALA A 107 -13.70 -0.75 -14.49
C ALA A 107 -13.55 -0.95 -16.00
N HIS A 108 -12.35 -0.75 -16.54
CA HIS A 108 -12.09 -0.99 -17.95
C HIS A 108 -12.34 -2.45 -18.31
N LEU A 109 -11.80 -3.40 -17.55
CA LEU A 109 -12.05 -4.82 -17.79
C LEU A 109 -13.54 -5.12 -17.80
N PHE A 110 -14.25 -4.72 -16.74
CA PHE A 110 -15.67 -4.98 -16.56
C PHE A 110 -16.53 -4.41 -17.69
N PHE A 111 -16.36 -3.13 -18.04
CA PHE A 111 -17.22 -2.50 -19.03
C PHE A 111 -16.87 -2.89 -20.48
N PHE A 112 -15.58 -3.09 -20.79
CA PHE A 112 -15.16 -3.33 -22.18
C PHE A 112 -15.22 -4.80 -22.58
N SER A 113 -15.21 -5.74 -21.62
CA SER A 113 -15.52 -7.14 -21.87
C SER A 113 -17.02 -7.42 -22.06
N GLY A 114 -17.88 -6.41 -21.81
CA GLY A 114 -19.34 -6.53 -21.93
C GLY A 114 -20.08 -6.79 -20.62
N GLY A 115 -19.48 -6.46 -19.48
CA GLY A 115 -20.14 -6.48 -18.18
C GLY A 115 -21.34 -5.53 -18.09
N ASN A 116 -22.28 -5.90 -17.23
CA ASN A 116 -23.54 -5.23 -17.06
C ASN A 116 -23.78 -4.88 -15.58
N ILE A 117 -24.16 -3.64 -15.32
CA ILE A 117 -24.37 -3.14 -13.95
C ILE A 117 -25.52 -3.83 -13.18
N ILE A 118 -26.36 -4.63 -13.85
CA ILE A 118 -27.47 -5.37 -13.25
C ILE A 118 -27.03 -6.77 -12.80
N TRP A 119 -26.23 -7.47 -13.60
CA TRP A 119 -25.97 -8.90 -13.41
C TRP A 119 -24.49 -9.32 -13.44
N GLY A 120 -23.57 -8.41 -13.76
CA GLY A 120 -22.12 -8.64 -13.72
C GLY A 120 -21.49 -8.90 -15.08
N SER A 121 -20.36 -9.61 -15.11
CA SER A 121 -19.67 -10.02 -16.35
C SER A 121 -19.55 -11.53 -16.43
N TYR A 122 -19.31 -12.05 -17.64
CA TYR A 122 -18.96 -13.46 -17.84
C TYR A 122 -17.45 -13.60 -17.76
N PRO A 123 -16.90 -14.47 -16.89
CA PRO A 123 -15.45 -14.65 -16.77
C PRO A 123 -14.75 -14.97 -18.09
N GLU A 124 -15.42 -15.68 -18.99
CA GLU A 124 -14.92 -16.05 -20.32
C GLU A 124 -14.74 -14.83 -21.24
N ASN A 125 -15.61 -13.83 -21.10
CA ASN A 125 -15.47 -12.58 -21.84
C ASN A 125 -14.32 -11.76 -21.29
N ASP A 126 -14.19 -11.67 -19.97
CA ASP A 126 -13.11 -10.93 -19.30
C ASP A 126 -11.74 -11.56 -19.64
N THR A 127 -11.61 -12.89 -19.58
CA THR A 127 -10.37 -13.59 -19.92
C THR A 127 -10.03 -13.49 -21.40
N LYS A 128 -11.02 -13.56 -22.29
CA LYS A 128 -10.81 -13.31 -23.73
C LYS A 128 -10.36 -11.88 -23.98
N PHE A 129 -10.97 -10.90 -23.31
CA PHE A 129 -10.60 -9.50 -23.43
C PHE A 129 -9.17 -9.25 -22.95
N LEU A 130 -8.76 -9.84 -21.81
CA LEU A 130 -7.40 -9.80 -21.30
C LEU A 130 -6.37 -10.35 -22.29
N LYS A 131 -6.72 -11.39 -23.05
CA LYS A 131 -5.86 -11.98 -24.08
C LYS A 131 -5.78 -11.11 -25.33
N ASP A 132 -6.92 -10.71 -25.87
CA ASP A 132 -7.01 -10.04 -27.17
C ASP A 132 -6.59 -8.55 -27.05
N TYR A 133 -7.06 -7.85 -26.02
CA TYR A 133 -6.93 -6.41 -25.86
C TYR A 133 -6.10 -5.98 -24.65
N GLY A 134 -6.18 -6.71 -23.54
CA GLY A 134 -5.53 -6.36 -22.28
C GLY A 134 -6.25 -5.29 -21.48
N ILE A 135 -5.75 -5.02 -20.28
CA ILE A 135 -6.30 -4.02 -19.34
C ILE A 135 -5.28 -2.91 -19.09
N PRO A 136 -5.70 -1.62 -19.15
CA PRO A 136 -4.82 -0.51 -18.85
C PRO A 136 -4.66 -0.31 -17.34
N ASP A 137 -3.77 0.60 -16.96
CA ASP A 137 -3.66 1.10 -15.59
C ASP A 137 -4.94 1.80 -15.11
N GLU A 138 -5.11 1.89 -13.78
CA GLU A 138 -6.31 2.45 -13.15
C GLU A 138 -6.57 3.92 -13.51
N ALA A 139 -5.53 4.74 -13.74
CA ALA A 139 -5.72 6.14 -14.11
C ALA A 139 -6.35 6.31 -15.50
N CYS A 140 -6.27 5.29 -16.35
CA CYS A 140 -6.95 5.27 -17.64
C CYS A 140 -8.48 5.23 -17.50
N TRP A 141 -8.97 4.48 -16.52
CA TRP A 141 -10.38 4.43 -16.17
C TRP A 141 -10.58 4.08 -14.69
N PRO A 142 -10.64 5.09 -13.82
CA PRO A 142 -10.79 4.85 -12.39
C PRO A 142 -12.10 4.14 -12.05
N TYR A 143 -12.04 3.24 -11.07
CA TYR A 143 -13.22 2.56 -10.59
C TYR A 143 -14.21 3.54 -9.95
N PRO A 144 -15.49 3.58 -10.39
CA PRO A 144 -16.45 4.57 -9.90
C PRO A 144 -16.70 4.45 -8.40
N LYS A 145 -16.70 5.57 -7.68
CA LYS A 145 -16.93 5.63 -6.23
C LYS A 145 -18.41 5.51 -5.86
N ASP A 146 -19.31 5.85 -6.79
CA ASP A 146 -20.75 5.73 -6.61
C ASP A 146 -21.47 5.44 -7.94
N LYS A 147 -22.72 4.98 -7.82
CA LYS A 147 -23.56 4.53 -8.94
C LYS A 147 -23.98 5.64 -9.91
N TYR A 148 -23.82 6.91 -9.54
CA TYR A 148 -24.19 8.06 -10.38
C TYR A 148 -23.02 8.51 -11.28
N GLN A 149 -21.81 8.03 -11.01
CA GLN A 149 -20.65 8.11 -11.89
C GLN A 149 -20.73 7.08 -13.04
N TYR A 150 -21.95 6.76 -13.50
CA TYR A 150 -22.20 5.83 -14.61
C TYR A 150 -21.23 6.15 -15.76
N PRO A 151 -20.55 5.15 -16.35
CA PRO A 151 -19.36 5.35 -17.17
C PRO A 151 -19.59 6.39 -18.27
N LEU A 152 -19.15 7.63 -17.99
CA LEU A 152 -18.99 8.63 -19.01
C LEU A 152 -17.82 8.16 -19.88
N ASN A 153 -17.87 8.50 -21.17
CA ASN A 153 -16.87 8.20 -22.19
C ASN A 153 -15.52 8.91 -21.87
N THR A 154 -14.87 8.49 -20.79
CA THR A 154 -13.70 9.13 -20.17
C THR A 154 -12.45 8.24 -20.21
N THR A 155 -12.51 7.12 -20.93
CA THR A 155 -11.32 6.29 -21.17
C THR A 155 -10.26 7.14 -21.83
N ALA A 156 -9.02 7.04 -21.36
CA ALA A 156 -7.92 7.73 -22.01
C ALA A 156 -7.83 7.29 -23.49
N PRO A 157 -7.72 8.22 -24.46
CA PRO A 157 -7.68 7.87 -25.88
C PRO A 157 -6.52 6.95 -26.28
N ASP A 158 -5.49 6.87 -25.44
CA ASP A 158 -4.27 6.09 -25.64
C ASP A 158 -4.25 4.76 -24.87
N TRP A 159 -5.38 4.33 -24.29
CA TRP A 159 -5.45 3.15 -23.42
C TRP A 159 -4.85 1.89 -24.04
N GLN A 160 -5.00 1.68 -25.35
CA GLN A 160 -4.49 0.50 -26.04
C GLN A 160 -2.95 0.36 -25.90
N ASN A 161 -2.24 1.48 -25.76
CA ASN A 161 -0.79 1.52 -25.62
C ASN A 161 -0.31 1.32 -24.17
N ARG A 162 -1.25 1.24 -23.22
CA ARG A 162 -1.00 1.16 -21.76
C ARG A 162 -1.42 -0.20 -21.19
N THR A 163 -1.72 -1.17 -22.05
CA THR A 163 -2.33 -2.43 -21.64
C THR A 163 -1.34 -3.48 -21.17
N VAL A 164 -1.75 -4.21 -20.13
CA VAL A 164 -1.22 -5.52 -19.73
C VAL A 164 -2.11 -6.61 -20.31
N LYS A 165 -1.49 -7.61 -20.94
CA LYS A 165 -2.14 -8.76 -21.57
C LYS A 165 -1.69 -10.06 -20.94
N ILE A 166 -2.55 -11.07 -21.05
CA ILE A 166 -2.20 -12.47 -20.78
C ILE A 166 -1.90 -13.19 -22.09
N THR A 167 -1.04 -14.21 -22.06
CA THR A 167 -0.76 -15.01 -23.27
C THR A 167 -1.89 -15.99 -23.58
N ASN A 168 -2.46 -16.61 -22.55
CA ASN A 168 -3.60 -17.50 -22.67
C ASN A 168 -4.32 -17.69 -21.33
N TRP A 169 -5.44 -18.39 -21.33
CA TRP A 169 -6.15 -18.84 -20.14
C TRP A 169 -6.78 -20.22 -20.38
N SER A 170 -7.12 -20.95 -19.32
CA SER A 170 -7.83 -22.23 -19.40
C SER A 170 -8.56 -22.54 -18.10
N TYR A 171 -9.64 -23.31 -18.18
CA TYR A 171 -10.31 -23.83 -16.99
C TYR A 171 -9.45 -24.84 -16.25
N ILE A 172 -9.57 -24.85 -14.94
CA ILE A 172 -8.99 -25.87 -14.07
C ILE A 172 -10.11 -26.84 -13.69
N PRO A 173 -9.87 -28.17 -13.74
CA PRO A 173 -10.78 -29.14 -13.15
C PRO A 173 -11.10 -28.82 -11.68
N ALA A 174 -12.25 -29.28 -11.19
CA ALA A 174 -12.64 -29.17 -9.78
C ALA A 174 -11.84 -30.17 -8.91
N ASP A 175 -10.51 -30.01 -8.91
CA ASP A 175 -9.54 -30.85 -8.24
C ASP A 175 -8.55 -29.97 -7.45
N PRO A 176 -8.44 -30.13 -6.12
CA PRO A 176 -7.50 -29.38 -5.31
C PRO A 176 -6.04 -29.50 -5.79
N VAL A 177 -5.61 -30.66 -6.32
CA VAL A 177 -4.24 -30.83 -6.80
C VAL A 177 -4.00 -29.96 -8.04
N ALA A 178 -4.93 -29.95 -9.00
CA ALA A 178 -4.88 -29.06 -10.15
C ALA A 178 -4.87 -27.56 -9.78
N ILE A 179 -5.69 -27.14 -8.82
CA ILE A 179 -5.74 -25.74 -8.34
C ILE A 179 -4.40 -25.35 -7.68
N LYS A 180 -3.89 -26.20 -6.79
CA LYS A 180 -2.59 -25.97 -6.14
C LYS A 180 -1.45 -25.90 -7.13
N THR A 181 -1.48 -26.76 -8.15
CA THR A 181 -0.49 -26.77 -9.24
C THR A 181 -0.54 -25.44 -9.99
N ALA A 182 -1.73 -25.00 -10.41
CA ALA A 182 -1.91 -23.70 -11.07
C ALA A 182 -1.43 -22.52 -10.20
N LEU A 183 -1.68 -22.56 -8.89
CA LEU A 183 -1.17 -21.52 -7.96
C LEU A 183 0.36 -21.40 -8.00
N LEU A 184 1.06 -22.53 -8.11
CA LEU A 184 2.53 -22.58 -8.11
C LEU A 184 3.13 -22.28 -9.49
N THR A 185 2.47 -22.70 -10.57
CA THR A 185 3.02 -22.61 -11.93
C THR A 185 2.57 -21.38 -12.70
N ASN A 186 1.43 -20.79 -12.33
CA ASN A 186 0.77 -19.76 -13.13
C ASN A 186 0.52 -18.46 -12.36
N GLY A 187 -0.03 -18.54 -11.16
CA GLY A 187 -0.45 -17.35 -10.40
C GLY A 187 -1.73 -17.58 -9.59
N PRO A 188 -2.30 -16.53 -8.98
CA PRO A 188 -3.59 -16.64 -8.30
C PRO A 188 -4.68 -17.20 -9.23
N VAL A 189 -5.60 -17.95 -8.63
CA VAL A 189 -6.68 -18.65 -9.32
C VAL A 189 -8.00 -17.97 -9.00
N PRO A 190 -8.61 -17.21 -9.92
CA PRO A 190 -9.95 -16.72 -9.72
C PRO A 190 -10.94 -17.88 -9.74
N SER A 191 -11.85 -17.87 -8.78
CA SER A 191 -12.72 -19.00 -8.47
C SER A 191 -14.12 -18.53 -8.07
N TYR A 192 -15.11 -19.27 -8.53
CA TYR A 192 -16.50 -19.13 -8.12
C TYR A 192 -16.66 -19.32 -6.62
N PHE A 193 -17.59 -18.59 -6.01
CA PHE A 193 -18.01 -18.77 -4.63
C PHE A 193 -19.49 -18.45 -4.48
N LEU A 194 -20.22 -19.31 -3.79
CA LEU A 194 -21.63 -19.10 -3.45
C LEU A 194 -21.73 -18.39 -2.10
N VAL A 195 -22.18 -17.14 -2.11
CA VAL A 195 -22.35 -16.34 -0.90
C VAL A 195 -23.60 -16.80 -0.16
N TYR A 196 -23.47 -16.99 1.15
CA TYR A 196 -24.59 -17.23 2.07
C TYR A 196 -24.76 -16.05 3.04
N ASP A 197 -25.91 -15.98 3.72
CA ASP A 197 -26.14 -14.92 4.73
C ASP A 197 -25.04 -14.86 5.79
N ASP A 198 -24.58 -16.01 6.28
CA ASP A 198 -23.58 -16.09 7.34
C ASP A 198 -22.19 -15.60 6.92
N PHE A 199 -21.84 -15.69 5.64
CA PHE A 199 -20.57 -15.18 5.10
C PHE A 199 -20.43 -13.66 5.31
N VAL A 200 -21.53 -12.92 5.15
CA VAL A 200 -21.56 -11.46 5.32
C VAL A 200 -21.25 -11.06 6.77
N TYR A 201 -21.58 -11.94 7.72
CA TYR A 201 -21.35 -11.73 9.15
C TYR A 201 -20.08 -12.39 9.67
N PHE A 202 -19.42 -13.23 8.87
CA PHE A 202 -18.15 -13.84 9.24
C PHE A 202 -17.10 -12.74 9.54
N LYS A 203 -16.19 -13.01 10.48
CA LYS A 203 -15.25 -12.00 11.01
C LYS A 203 -13.79 -12.41 11.00
N LYS A 204 -13.48 -13.67 11.27
CA LYS A 204 -12.10 -14.15 11.42
C LYS A 204 -12.01 -15.67 11.41
N GLY A 205 -10.82 -16.18 11.09
CA GLY A 205 -10.53 -17.61 11.05
C GLY A 205 -10.91 -18.24 9.71
N ILE A 206 -11.25 -19.53 9.73
CA ILE A 206 -11.60 -20.29 8.51
C ILE A 206 -13.12 -20.34 8.37
N TYR A 207 -13.62 -19.78 7.27
CA TYR A 207 -15.02 -19.81 6.93
C TYR A 207 -15.46 -21.20 6.48
N GLN A 208 -16.59 -21.62 7.04
CA GLN A 208 -17.38 -22.80 6.67
C GLN A 208 -18.84 -22.39 6.83
N HIS A 209 -19.67 -22.72 5.85
CA HIS A 209 -21.09 -22.38 5.92
C HIS A 209 -21.77 -23.17 7.05
N ARG A 210 -22.64 -22.48 7.80
CA ARG A 210 -23.37 -23.03 8.95
C ARG A 210 -24.87 -22.72 8.89
N TRP A 211 -25.26 -21.57 8.36
CA TRP A 211 -26.66 -21.15 8.34
C TRP A 211 -26.94 -20.06 7.29
N GLY A 212 -28.23 -19.91 6.98
CA GLY A 212 -28.73 -18.83 6.13
C GLY A 212 -28.91 -19.23 4.68
N ASN A 213 -29.63 -18.39 3.94
CA ASN A 213 -29.95 -18.65 2.54
C ASN A 213 -28.80 -18.24 1.63
N THR A 214 -28.79 -18.82 0.44
CA THR A 214 -27.93 -18.37 -0.65
C THR A 214 -28.29 -16.93 -1.00
N ARG A 215 -27.29 -16.06 -1.01
CA ARG A 215 -27.40 -14.68 -1.43
C ARG A 215 -27.17 -14.56 -2.93
N GLY A 216 -26.21 -15.30 -3.48
CA GLY A 216 -25.88 -15.24 -4.91
C GLY A 216 -24.45 -15.66 -5.18
N ALA A 217 -24.11 -15.71 -6.47
CA ALA A 217 -22.78 -16.00 -6.94
C ALA A 217 -21.82 -14.83 -6.69
N HIS A 218 -20.54 -15.15 -6.52
CA HIS A 218 -19.43 -14.23 -6.38
C HIS A 218 -18.17 -14.86 -6.99
N TYR A 219 -17.19 -14.04 -7.33
CA TYR A 219 -15.86 -14.47 -7.74
C TYR A 219 -14.79 -13.83 -6.87
N MET A 220 -13.81 -14.64 -6.46
CA MET A 220 -12.67 -14.19 -5.66
C MET A 220 -11.38 -14.83 -6.17
N ALA A 221 -10.23 -14.24 -5.84
CA ALA A 221 -8.94 -14.82 -6.21
C ALA A 221 -8.40 -15.69 -5.07
N ILE A 222 -8.25 -16.99 -5.31
CA ILE A 222 -7.45 -17.87 -4.45
C ILE A 222 -5.99 -17.47 -4.68
N VAL A 223 -5.31 -17.04 -3.62
CA VAL A 223 -3.90 -16.61 -3.66
C VAL A 223 -2.98 -17.59 -2.94
N GLY A 224 -3.52 -18.65 -2.36
CA GLY A 224 -2.75 -19.59 -1.57
C GLY A 224 -3.62 -20.63 -0.90
N TYR A 225 -2.98 -21.50 -0.13
CA TYR A 225 -3.63 -22.61 0.55
C TYR A 225 -2.80 -23.10 1.73
N ASN A 226 -3.44 -23.83 2.63
CA ASN A 226 -2.79 -24.56 3.70
C ASN A 226 -3.57 -25.86 3.98
N ASP A 227 -2.89 -27.00 3.89
CA ASP A 227 -3.46 -28.33 4.06
C ASP A 227 -3.79 -28.70 5.51
N ASP A 228 -3.17 -28.03 6.47
CA ASP A 228 -3.48 -28.20 7.90
C ASP A 228 -3.81 -26.84 8.54
N PRO A 229 -5.09 -26.56 8.85
CA PRO A 229 -6.25 -27.46 8.89
C PRO A 229 -7.08 -27.60 7.59
N GLY A 230 -6.59 -27.18 6.41
CA GLY A 230 -7.26 -27.42 5.13
C GLY A 230 -8.16 -26.28 4.64
N TYR A 231 -7.55 -25.23 4.10
CA TYR A 231 -8.25 -24.04 3.59
C TYR A 231 -7.53 -23.34 2.43
N TRP A 232 -8.30 -22.59 1.65
CA TRP A 232 -7.83 -21.63 0.65
C TRP A 232 -7.63 -20.26 1.31
N ILE A 233 -6.55 -19.57 0.93
CA ILE A 233 -6.31 -18.17 1.26
C ILE A 233 -6.86 -17.34 0.10
N VAL A 234 -7.80 -16.45 0.37
CA VAL A 234 -8.60 -15.81 -0.67
C VAL A 234 -8.60 -14.29 -0.53
N LYS A 235 -8.31 -13.60 -1.63
CA LYS A 235 -8.43 -12.16 -1.77
C LYS A 235 -9.87 -11.81 -2.16
N ASN A 236 -10.59 -11.13 -1.27
CA ASN A 236 -11.94 -10.63 -1.55
C ASN A 236 -11.91 -9.18 -2.07
N SER A 237 -13.03 -8.70 -2.61
CA SER A 237 -13.19 -7.39 -3.22
C SER A 237 -14.25 -6.53 -2.52
N TRP A 238 -14.50 -6.74 -1.23
CA TRP A 238 -15.50 -5.99 -0.43
C TRP A 238 -14.88 -4.92 0.49
N GLY A 239 -13.64 -4.51 0.19
CA GLY A 239 -12.91 -3.51 0.93
C GLY A 239 -12.31 -4.01 2.25
N THR A 240 -11.38 -3.23 2.80
CA THR A 240 -10.62 -3.58 4.01
C THR A 240 -11.46 -3.63 5.28
N LYS A 241 -12.66 -3.05 5.30
CA LYS A 241 -13.56 -3.13 6.47
C LYS A 241 -14.23 -4.50 6.63
N PHE A 242 -14.06 -5.38 5.66
CA PHE A 242 -14.59 -6.72 5.70
C PHE A 242 -13.58 -7.67 6.34
N GLN A 243 -13.97 -8.34 7.43
CA GLN A 243 -13.19 -9.41 8.06
C GLN A 243 -11.74 -9.02 8.45
N GLU A 244 -10.75 -9.82 8.05
CA GLU A 244 -9.32 -9.64 8.31
C GLU A 244 -8.70 -8.73 7.23
N ASP A 245 -9.08 -7.46 7.27
CA ASP A 245 -8.64 -6.43 6.32
C ASP A 245 -8.97 -6.75 4.85
N GLY A 246 -10.01 -7.54 4.61
CA GLY A 246 -10.48 -7.97 3.29
C GLY A 246 -10.05 -9.38 2.89
N TRP A 247 -9.15 -10.01 3.65
CA TRP A 247 -8.72 -11.38 3.41
C TRP A 247 -9.68 -12.38 4.05
N VAL A 248 -9.84 -13.53 3.40
CA VAL A 248 -10.71 -14.61 3.87
C VAL A 248 -10.02 -15.95 3.71
N ASN A 249 -10.04 -16.76 4.77
CA ASN A 249 -9.68 -18.17 4.67
C ASN A 249 -10.95 -18.99 4.50
N ILE A 250 -11.03 -19.84 3.48
CA ILE A 250 -12.23 -20.63 3.16
C ILE A 250 -11.86 -22.10 3.17
N LYS A 251 -12.56 -22.90 3.99
CA LYS A 251 -12.29 -24.34 4.10
C LYS A 251 -12.47 -25.04 2.74
N TYR A 252 -11.65 -26.06 2.48
CA TYR A 252 -11.79 -26.86 1.26
C TYR A 252 -13.18 -27.49 1.14
N GLY A 253 -13.73 -27.49 -0.08
CA GLY A 253 -15.03 -28.08 -0.40
C GLY A 253 -16.25 -27.24 0.00
N GLU A 254 -16.06 -26.07 0.61
CA GLU A 254 -17.17 -25.20 1.03
C GLU A 254 -17.62 -24.25 -0.07
N CYS A 255 -18.94 -23.99 -0.12
CA CYS A 255 -19.55 -22.93 -0.91
C CYS A 255 -19.17 -22.89 -2.40
N GLY A 256 -18.81 -24.04 -2.98
CA GLY A 256 -18.45 -24.15 -4.39
C GLY A 256 -17.09 -23.53 -4.77
N ILE A 257 -16.29 -23.04 -3.81
CA ILE A 257 -14.94 -22.56 -4.14
C ILE A 257 -14.08 -23.73 -4.62
N GLY A 258 -13.32 -23.50 -5.68
CA GLY A 258 -12.59 -24.57 -6.34
C GLY A 258 -13.41 -25.36 -7.38
N THR A 259 -14.66 -24.99 -7.70
CA THR A 259 -15.46 -25.77 -8.67
C THR A 259 -15.46 -25.20 -10.09
N ILE A 260 -15.47 -23.88 -10.23
CA ILE A 260 -15.36 -23.17 -11.51
C ILE A 260 -14.18 -22.23 -11.36
N ASN A 261 -13.06 -22.61 -11.96
CA ASN A 261 -11.79 -21.90 -11.81
C ASN A 261 -11.10 -21.79 -13.16
N PHE A 262 -10.27 -20.78 -13.27
CA PHE A 262 -9.39 -20.61 -14.41
C PHE A 262 -8.01 -20.19 -13.94
N TYR A 263 -7.01 -20.57 -14.72
CA TYR A 263 -5.68 -20.00 -14.59
C TYR A 263 -5.37 -19.14 -15.81
N LEU A 264 -4.52 -18.15 -15.59
CA LEU A 264 -3.96 -17.29 -16.61
C LEU A 264 -2.53 -17.75 -16.90
N THR A 265 -2.06 -17.58 -18.14
CA THR A 265 -0.69 -17.94 -18.52
C THR A 265 0.04 -16.70 -18.99
N GLY A 266 1.14 -16.37 -18.31
CA GLY A 266 2.04 -15.26 -18.66
C GLY A 266 1.38 -13.89 -18.64
N VAL A 267 2.19 -12.85 -18.42
CA VAL A 267 1.77 -11.45 -18.57
C VAL A 267 2.80 -10.70 -19.40
N TYR A 268 2.35 -9.80 -20.26
CA TYR A 268 3.19 -8.95 -21.12
C TYR A 268 2.47 -7.66 -21.48
N GLY A 269 3.14 -6.75 -22.19
CA GLY A 269 2.60 -5.43 -22.53
C GLY A 269 3.30 -4.31 -21.76
N LYS A 270 2.58 -3.23 -21.49
CA LYS A 270 3.11 -2.05 -20.78
C LYS A 270 2.71 -2.14 -19.30
N PHE A 271 3.65 -2.50 -18.43
CA PHE A 271 3.42 -2.50 -16.99
C PHE A 271 3.45 -1.05 -16.45
N PRO A 272 2.68 -0.72 -15.39
CA PRO A 272 2.65 0.63 -14.81
C PRO A 272 3.89 0.93 -13.94
N ILE A 273 5.06 0.64 -14.50
CA ILE A 273 6.37 0.89 -13.92
C ILE A 273 7.36 1.30 -15.03
N VAL A 274 8.20 2.29 -14.73
CA VAL A 274 9.33 2.68 -15.58
C VAL A 274 10.62 2.69 -14.78
N TYR A 275 11.75 2.60 -15.48
CA TYR A 275 13.08 2.57 -14.89
C TYR A 275 13.89 3.82 -15.25
N VAL A 276 14.71 4.28 -14.32
CA VAL A 276 15.67 5.38 -14.47
C VAL A 276 17.05 4.88 -14.07
N ASP A 277 18.06 5.21 -14.86
CA ASP A 277 19.47 4.83 -14.64
C ASP A 277 20.39 5.90 -15.27
N ASP A 278 21.16 6.60 -14.43
CA ASP A 278 22.11 7.64 -14.86
C ASP A 278 23.27 7.09 -15.70
N ASP A 279 23.51 5.77 -15.67
CA ASP A 279 24.49 5.10 -16.52
C ASP A 279 24.01 4.89 -17.97
N ASN A 280 22.70 4.99 -18.25
CA ASN A 280 22.15 4.80 -19.61
C ASN A 280 22.33 6.05 -20.51
N THR A 281 23.57 6.44 -20.76
CA THR A 281 23.90 7.69 -21.49
C THR A 281 23.69 7.64 -23.00
N ALA A 282 23.54 6.45 -23.60
CA ALA A 282 23.45 6.27 -25.06
C ALA A 282 22.02 6.04 -25.57
N GLY A 283 21.08 5.77 -24.67
CA GLY A 283 19.72 5.37 -25.00
C GLY A 283 19.64 4.03 -25.77
N PRO A 284 18.46 3.69 -26.32
CA PRO A 284 17.22 4.44 -26.25
C PRO A 284 16.71 4.62 -24.81
N TRP A 285 15.86 5.63 -24.61
CA TRP A 285 15.25 5.98 -23.31
C TRP A 285 13.75 5.79 -23.40
N ASN A 286 13.27 4.56 -23.21
CA ASN A 286 11.84 4.23 -23.31
C ASN A 286 11.22 3.78 -21.97
N GLY A 287 12.02 3.87 -20.89
CA GLY A 287 11.61 3.55 -19.53
C GLY A 287 11.46 2.05 -19.25
N THR A 288 11.85 1.17 -20.17
CA THR A 288 11.93 -0.27 -19.89
C THR A 288 13.16 -0.58 -19.05
N LYS A 289 13.23 -1.79 -18.48
CA LYS A 289 14.38 -2.20 -17.67
C LYS A 289 15.66 -2.27 -18.51
N GLU A 290 15.53 -2.66 -19.78
CA GLU A 290 16.64 -2.76 -20.73
C GLU A 290 17.07 -1.40 -21.28
N TYR A 291 16.16 -0.42 -21.29
CA TYR A 291 16.35 0.91 -21.86
C TYR A 291 15.73 1.99 -20.94
N PRO A 292 16.26 2.14 -19.71
CA PRO A 292 15.75 3.07 -18.71
C PRO A 292 15.86 4.52 -19.18
N TYR A 293 15.09 5.43 -18.58
CA TYR A 293 15.31 6.86 -18.75
C TYR A 293 16.64 7.27 -18.10
N LEU A 294 17.29 8.32 -18.63
CA LEU A 294 18.51 8.85 -18.04
C LEU A 294 18.25 9.65 -16.77
N THR A 295 17.12 10.38 -16.72
CA THR A 295 16.77 11.29 -15.62
C THR A 295 15.43 10.95 -15.01
N ILE A 296 15.24 11.33 -13.74
CA ILE A 296 13.97 11.21 -13.03
C ILE A 296 12.94 12.14 -13.70
N HIS A 297 13.35 13.33 -14.14
CA HIS A 297 12.50 14.26 -14.86
C HIS A 297 11.92 13.67 -16.16
N ASP A 298 12.74 12.97 -16.95
CA ASP A 298 12.26 12.31 -18.18
C ASP A 298 11.23 11.22 -17.86
N ALA A 299 11.44 10.44 -16.81
CA ALA A 299 10.46 9.46 -16.37
C ALA A 299 9.14 10.12 -15.96
N LEU A 300 9.19 11.20 -15.16
CA LEU A 300 7.99 11.95 -14.73
C LEU A 300 7.17 12.48 -15.91
N ASN A 301 7.82 12.88 -17.00
CA ASN A 301 7.16 13.36 -18.22
C ASN A 301 6.44 12.26 -19.02
N ASN A 302 6.77 10.99 -18.77
CA ASN A 302 6.31 9.84 -19.56
C ASN A 302 5.47 8.82 -18.77
N VAL A 303 5.03 9.16 -17.56
CA VAL A 303 4.16 8.31 -16.72
C VAL A 303 2.81 8.96 -16.42
N TYR A 304 1.88 8.16 -15.91
CA TYR A 304 0.54 8.57 -15.49
C TYR A 304 0.35 8.38 -13.97
N ASP A 305 -0.76 8.89 -13.42
CA ASP A 305 -1.15 8.58 -12.04
C ASP A 305 -1.19 7.06 -11.81
N GLY A 306 -0.80 6.62 -10.62
CA GLY A 306 -0.70 5.21 -10.23
C GLY A 306 0.61 4.52 -10.63
N TYR A 307 1.46 5.14 -11.45
CA TYR A 307 2.72 4.53 -11.87
C TYR A 307 3.77 4.49 -10.76
N THR A 308 4.70 3.53 -10.89
CA THR A 308 5.97 3.53 -10.17
C THR A 308 7.12 3.99 -11.08
N ILE A 309 7.97 4.87 -10.56
CA ILE A 309 9.28 5.19 -11.15
C ILE A 309 10.33 4.52 -10.27
N TYR A 310 11.03 3.52 -10.82
CA TYR A 310 12.11 2.81 -10.17
C TYR A 310 13.46 3.39 -10.60
N VAL A 311 14.23 3.89 -9.66
CA VAL A 311 15.50 4.60 -9.91
C VAL A 311 16.67 3.72 -9.44
N MET A 312 17.55 3.37 -10.37
CA MET A 312 18.73 2.54 -10.10
C MET A 312 19.79 3.34 -9.33
N ASN A 313 20.73 2.64 -8.71
CA ASN A 313 21.84 3.26 -7.98
C ASN A 313 22.59 4.26 -8.86
N GLY A 314 22.92 5.43 -8.31
CA GLY A 314 23.40 6.56 -9.10
C GLY A 314 23.30 7.87 -8.34
N THR A 315 23.90 8.93 -8.88
CA THR A 315 23.75 10.30 -8.34
C THR A 315 23.05 11.17 -9.35
N TYR A 316 21.79 11.49 -9.07
CA TYR A 316 20.91 12.29 -9.91
C TYR A 316 20.97 13.75 -9.47
N MET A 317 21.68 14.57 -10.25
CA MET A 317 21.77 16.02 -10.06
C MET A 317 20.52 16.69 -10.63
N GLU A 318 19.44 16.71 -9.84
CA GLU A 318 18.11 17.11 -10.30
C GLU A 318 17.30 17.82 -9.21
N HIS A 319 16.43 18.75 -9.64
CA HIS A 319 15.34 19.30 -8.83
C HIS A 319 14.03 18.62 -9.24
N VAL A 320 13.61 17.64 -8.46
CA VAL A 320 12.50 16.76 -8.82
C VAL A 320 11.17 17.36 -8.37
N ILE A 321 10.30 17.72 -9.31
CA ILE A 321 8.93 18.18 -9.02
C ILE A 321 7.96 17.09 -9.45
N ILE A 322 7.27 16.49 -8.47
CA ILE A 322 6.29 15.43 -8.71
C ILE A 322 4.90 16.05 -8.79
N ASP A 323 4.31 15.99 -9.98
CA ASP A 323 3.00 16.56 -10.35
C ASP A 323 1.92 15.51 -10.66
N LYS A 324 2.27 14.22 -10.50
CA LYS A 324 1.39 13.07 -10.68
C LYS A 324 1.39 12.20 -9.44
N ARG A 325 0.28 11.49 -9.19
CA ARG A 325 0.13 10.57 -8.05
C ARG A 325 0.94 9.31 -8.30
N ILE A 326 2.23 9.33 -8.00
CA ILE A 326 3.15 8.23 -8.32
C ILE A 326 3.88 7.70 -7.08
N THR A 327 4.49 6.54 -7.24
CA THR A 327 5.51 6.03 -6.33
C THR A 327 6.89 6.26 -6.93
N LEU A 328 7.73 7.06 -6.27
CA LEU A 328 9.14 7.22 -6.61
C LEU A 328 9.96 6.31 -5.69
N MET A 329 10.66 5.34 -6.28
CA MET A 329 11.37 4.31 -5.51
C MET A 329 12.82 4.18 -5.96
N GLY A 330 13.75 4.40 -5.03
CA GLY A 330 15.17 4.17 -5.25
C GLY A 330 15.56 2.74 -4.89
N GLU A 331 16.49 2.19 -5.66
CA GLU A 331 17.00 0.83 -5.48
C GLU A 331 17.64 0.62 -4.10
N ASN A 332 18.45 1.58 -3.64
CA ASN A 332 19.13 1.49 -2.36
C ASN A 332 19.41 2.89 -1.79
N LYS A 333 18.75 3.22 -0.67
CA LYS A 333 18.87 4.54 -0.03
C LYS A 333 20.28 5.00 0.26
N ASN A 334 21.27 4.11 0.35
CA ASN A 334 22.64 4.49 0.64
C ASN A 334 23.43 4.96 -0.60
N ILE A 335 22.96 4.64 -1.81
CA ILE A 335 23.69 4.85 -3.07
C ILE A 335 22.80 5.29 -4.26
N THR A 336 21.48 5.36 -4.07
CA THR A 336 20.56 6.08 -4.98
C THR A 336 20.36 7.49 -4.41
N ILE A 337 21.03 8.48 -5.00
CA ILE A 337 21.15 9.83 -4.44
C ILE A 337 20.44 10.83 -5.36
N ILE A 338 19.56 11.66 -4.81
CA ILE A 338 19.06 12.88 -5.46
C ILE A 338 19.78 14.06 -4.80
N ASP A 339 20.54 14.80 -5.59
CA ASP A 339 21.38 15.90 -5.12
C ASP A 339 20.89 17.22 -5.73
N GLY A 340 20.57 18.18 -4.86
CA GLY A 340 20.07 19.51 -5.26
C GLY A 340 21.15 20.54 -5.53
N GLU A 341 22.44 20.17 -5.50
CA GLU A 341 23.56 21.04 -5.85
C GLU A 341 23.63 22.38 -5.08
N GLY A 342 23.01 22.46 -3.90
CA GLY A 342 22.92 23.66 -3.07
C GLY A 342 21.92 24.70 -3.57
N ILE A 343 20.94 24.29 -4.39
CA ILE A 343 19.93 25.18 -5.00
C ILE A 343 18.52 24.69 -4.62
N ASP A 344 17.62 25.63 -4.30
CA ASP A 344 16.19 25.41 -4.06
C ASP A 344 15.80 24.14 -3.26
N ASP A 345 14.61 23.57 -3.49
CA ASP A 345 14.24 22.26 -2.96
C ASP A 345 14.82 21.13 -3.82
N VAL A 346 15.17 20.01 -3.19
CA VAL A 346 15.66 18.83 -3.93
C VAL A 346 14.48 18.05 -4.53
N VAL A 347 13.48 17.72 -3.71
CA VAL A 347 12.26 17.03 -4.13
C VAL A 347 11.01 17.75 -3.65
N THR A 348 10.12 18.09 -4.57
CA THR A 348 8.84 18.75 -4.29
C THR A 348 7.65 17.87 -4.67
N LEU A 349 6.79 17.57 -3.70
CA LEU A 349 5.55 16.81 -3.86
C LEU A 349 4.38 17.79 -4.04
N SER A 350 3.99 18.04 -5.28
CA SER A 350 3.00 19.09 -5.62
C SER A 350 1.55 18.59 -5.71
N VAL A 351 1.33 17.28 -5.69
CA VAL A 351 0.01 16.62 -5.68
C VAL A 351 -0.14 15.69 -4.48
N PRO A 352 -1.37 15.30 -4.10
CA PRO A 352 -1.58 14.38 -2.98
C PRO A 352 -1.24 12.93 -3.35
N ASP A 353 -1.19 12.06 -2.34
CA ASP A 353 -1.06 10.61 -2.44
C ASP A 353 0.25 10.15 -3.14
N VAL A 354 1.31 10.97 -3.06
CA VAL A 354 2.65 10.62 -3.57
C VAL A 354 3.42 9.78 -2.54
N LYS A 355 4.11 8.74 -3.03
CA LYS A 355 5.01 7.92 -2.21
C LYS A 355 6.46 8.11 -2.65
N ILE A 356 7.37 8.28 -1.69
CA ILE A 356 8.82 8.34 -1.94
C ILE A 356 9.59 7.45 -0.96
N SER A 357 10.47 6.60 -1.48
CA SER A 357 11.28 5.71 -0.65
C SER A 357 12.59 5.28 -1.32
N GLY A 358 13.60 4.95 -0.52
CA GLY A 358 14.81 4.32 -1.02
C GLY A 358 15.86 5.29 -1.56
N PHE A 359 15.83 6.57 -1.15
CA PHE A 359 16.78 7.59 -1.59
C PHE A 359 17.65 8.14 -0.46
N THR A 360 18.86 8.56 -0.79
CA THR A 360 19.49 9.71 -0.11
C THR A 360 19.07 10.98 -0.84
N VAL A 361 18.61 11.99 -0.11
CA VAL A 361 18.24 13.30 -0.65
C VAL A 361 19.06 14.37 0.06
N GLN A 362 19.85 15.12 -0.71
CA GLN A 362 20.88 15.98 -0.14
C GLN A 362 21.11 17.30 -0.87
N ASN A 363 21.79 18.21 -0.17
CA ASN A 363 22.28 19.49 -0.68
C ASN A 363 21.17 20.38 -1.25
N SER A 364 20.09 20.58 -0.50
CA SER A 364 19.12 21.65 -0.83
C SER A 364 19.77 23.04 -0.83
N GLY A 365 19.04 24.03 -1.35
CA GLY A 365 19.33 25.44 -1.16
C GLY A 365 19.38 25.86 0.32
N THR A 366 19.94 27.06 0.55
CA THR A 366 20.21 27.61 1.89
C THR A 366 19.13 28.59 2.39
N GLN A 367 18.08 28.85 1.61
CA GLN A 367 16.99 29.70 2.09
C GLN A 367 16.22 28.97 3.20
N SER A 368 15.63 29.73 4.12
CA SER A 368 15.06 29.21 5.38
C SER A 368 13.94 28.18 5.22
N LEU A 369 13.33 28.08 4.04
CA LEU A 369 12.26 27.13 3.73
C LEU A 369 12.66 26.12 2.65
N ASN A 370 13.92 26.12 2.18
CA ASN A 370 14.39 25.08 1.27
C ASN A 370 14.49 23.74 2.01
N ALA A 371 14.18 22.67 1.30
CA ALA A 371 14.15 21.34 1.89
C ALA A 371 14.71 20.25 0.98
N GLY A 372 15.17 19.16 1.61
CA GLY A 372 15.43 17.91 0.90
C GLY A 372 14.15 17.38 0.28
N ILE A 373 13.11 17.14 1.10
CA ILE A 373 11.78 16.80 0.61
C ILE A 373 10.76 17.83 1.12
N LYS A 374 9.92 18.35 0.23
CA LYS A 374 8.85 19.31 0.55
C LYS A 374 7.48 18.86 0.03
N THR A 375 6.44 18.96 0.85
CA THR A 375 5.04 18.83 0.39
C THR A 375 4.42 20.20 0.13
N LEU A 376 3.72 20.36 -0.99
CA LEU A 376 2.98 21.59 -1.33
C LEU A 376 1.47 21.36 -1.58
N SER A 377 1.02 20.12 -1.60
CA SER A 377 -0.37 19.77 -1.91
C SER A 377 -1.32 19.87 -0.71
N LEU A 378 -2.52 20.40 -0.96
CA LEU A 378 -3.65 20.28 -0.02
C LEU A 378 -4.03 18.80 0.12
N ASN A 379 -4.30 18.36 1.35
CA ASN A 379 -4.55 16.94 1.67
C ASN A 379 -3.43 16.03 1.16
N SER A 380 -2.16 16.45 1.33
CA SER A 380 -0.99 15.80 0.74
C SER A 380 -1.00 14.28 0.89
N ASN A 381 -1.35 13.73 2.05
CA ASN A 381 -1.40 12.28 2.30
C ASN A 381 -0.16 11.54 1.78
N ALA A 382 0.99 12.20 1.78
CA ALA A 382 2.21 11.66 1.22
C ALA A 382 2.76 10.57 2.14
N THR A 383 3.37 9.55 1.54
CA THR A 383 4.13 8.53 2.28
C THR A 383 5.61 8.71 1.99
N ILE A 384 6.36 9.17 2.99
CA ILE A 384 7.81 9.39 2.91
C ILE A 384 8.47 8.38 3.84
N GLU A 385 9.11 7.35 3.27
CA GLU A 385 9.62 6.23 4.05
C GLU A 385 10.98 5.72 3.62
N ASN A 386 11.77 5.22 4.56
CA ASN A 386 13.05 4.56 4.28
C ASN A 386 14.04 5.41 3.46
N ASN A 387 14.07 6.72 3.66
CA ASN A 387 15.02 7.63 3.02
C ASN A 387 16.13 8.08 3.99
N ILE A 388 17.21 8.62 3.44
CA ILE A 388 18.24 9.39 4.17
C ILE A 388 18.11 10.84 3.71
N LEU A 389 17.88 11.78 4.63
CA LEU A 389 17.78 13.21 4.34
C LEU A 389 18.93 13.93 5.03
N ILE A 390 19.89 14.44 4.25
CA ILE A 390 21.19 14.91 4.76
C ILE A 390 21.68 16.19 4.10
N HIS A 391 22.31 17.09 4.86
CA HIS A 391 22.89 18.36 4.36
C HIS A 391 21.88 19.28 3.66
N ASN A 392 20.66 19.37 4.20
CA ASN A 392 19.63 20.28 3.72
C ASN A 392 19.38 21.41 4.73
N ALA A 393 18.81 22.53 4.27
CA ALA A 393 18.29 23.56 5.18
C ALA A 393 17.16 23.00 6.05
N ILE A 394 16.22 22.28 5.44
CA ILE A 394 15.25 21.45 6.17
C ILE A 394 15.34 20.04 5.58
N GLY A 395 15.56 19.02 6.41
CA GLY A 395 15.57 17.62 5.93
C GLY A 395 14.24 17.27 5.26
N LEU A 396 13.15 17.42 6.03
CA LEU A 396 11.77 17.22 5.55
C LEU A 396 10.86 18.37 5.94
N PHE A 397 10.22 19.01 4.97
CA PHE A 397 9.23 20.05 5.20
C PHE A 397 7.81 19.61 4.78
N LEU A 398 6.95 19.36 5.77
CA LEU A 398 5.53 19.11 5.56
C LEU A 398 4.74 20.42 5.66
N ASN A 399 4.33 20.97 4.51
CA ASN A 399 3.59 22.23 4.41
C ASN A 399 2.19 22.03 3.80
N TYR A 400 1.28 23.00 4.00
CA TYR A 400 -0.03 23.19 3.34
C TYR A 400 -1.28 22.44 3.87
N GLY A 401 -1.68 22.61 5.14
CA GLY A 401 -2.94 22.03 5.64
C GLY A 401 -3.82 22.95 6.51
N TYR A 402 -4.58 23.82 5.84
CA TYR A 402 -5.89 24.21 6.39
C TYR A 402 -6.88 23.03 6.38
N ALA A 403 -6.59 21.98 5.60
CA ALA A 403 -7.37 20.75 5.49
C ALA A 403 -6.61 19.55 6.09
N PRO A 404 -7.30 18.46 6.50
CA PRO A 404 -6.67 17.24 7.02
C PRO A 404 -5.64 16.64 6.04
N SER A 405 -4.41 16.42 6.49
CA SER A 405 -3.31 15.86 5.69
C SER A 405 -2.65 14.67 6.41
N TRP A 406 -3.07 13.45 6.06
CA TRP A 406 -2.60 12.21 6.69
C TRP A 406 -1.24 11.77 6.16
N ASN A 407 -0.24 12.66 6.26
CA ASN A 407 1.12 12.37 5.86
C ASN A 407 1.73 11.29 6.76
N ILE A 408 2.38 10.30 6.16
CA ILE A 408 3.08 9.22 6.85
C ILE A 408 4.58 9.42 6.64
N VAL A 409 5.30 9.64 7.73
CA VAL A 409 6.76 9.77 7.75
C VAL A 409 7.31 8.65 8.62
N ARG A 410 7.96 7.65 8.00
CA ARG A 410 8.46 6.51 8.77
C ARG A 410 9.81 5.95 8.33
N ASN A 411 10.57 5.45 9.30
CA ASN A 411 11.84 4.76 9.06
C ASN A 411 12.86 5.59 8.25
N ASN A 412 12.77 6.91 8.27
CA ASN A 412 13.75 7.79 7.63
C ASN A 412 14.92 8.07 8.59
N THR A 413 16.11 8.25 8.03
CA THR A 413 17.29 8.78 8.74
C THR A 413 17.46 10.23 8.32
N ILE A 414 17.32 11.17 9.26
CA ILE A 414 17.33 12.61 9.00
C ILE A 414 18.44 13.22 9.84
N LEU A 415 19.53 13.60 9.19
CA LEU A 415 20.76 13.97 9.88
C LEU A 415 21.54 15.10 9.22
N ASN A 416 22.31 15.85 9.99
CA ASN A 416 23.17 16.94 9.51
C ASN A 416 22.42 17.94 8.62
N ASN A 417 21.18 18.26 8.96
CA ASN A 417 20.42 19.35 8.35
C ASN A 417 20.40 20.55 9.31
N VAL A 418 20.02 21.74 8.85
CA VAL A 418 19.79 22.85 9.78
C VAL A 418 18.59 22.52 10.68
N LYS A 419 17.46 22.12 10.08
CA LYS A 419 16.31 21.51 10.79
C LYS A 419 16.05 20.11 10.29
N GLY A 420 15.70 19.18 11.18
CA GLY A 420 15.39 17.79 10.81
C GLY A 420 14.05 17.68 10.06
N ILE A 421 12.95 17.66 10.81
CA ILE A 421 11.58 17.70 10.29
C ILE A 421 10.93 19.00 10.71
N TYR A 422 10.34 19.70 9.76
CA TYR A 422 9.49 20.86 10.02
C TYR A 422 8.07 20.61 9.50
N THR A 423 7.06 20.81 10.34
CA THR A 423 5.66 20.75 9.93
C THR A 423 4.99 22.11 10.11
N HIS A 424 4.29 22.59 9.08
CA HIS A 424 3.58 23.85 9.11
C HIS A 424 2.16 23.65 8.57
N TRP A 425 1.16 23.80 9.45
CA TRP A 425 -0.23 23.45 9.16
C TRP A 425 -0.39 22.00 8.68
N ALA A 426 0.38 21.02 9.16
CA ALA A 426 0.24 19.63 8.74
C ALA A 426 -0.48 18.80 9.82
N ASN A 427 -1.78 18.53 9.60
CA ASN A 427 -2.65 17.94 10.61
C ASN A 427 -2.91 16.46 10.35
N ASN A 428 -3.02 15.64 11.41
CA ASN A 428 -3.32 14.20 11.35
C ASN A 428 -2.19 13.34 10.77
N GLY A 429 -0.95 13.80 10.85
CA GLY A 429 0.22 13.06 10.37
C GLY A 429 0.70 11.98 11.34
N GLU A 430 1.43 11.00 10.82
CA GLU A 430 2.12 9.98 11.60
C GLU A 430 3.63 10.07 11.38
N ILE A 431 4.39 10.35 12.44
CA ILE A 431 5.86 10.42 12.42
C ILE A 431 6.38 9.27 13.28
N THR A 432 6.82 8.18 12.66
CA THR A 432 7.10 6.92 13.37
C THR A 432 8.40 6.23 12.99
N GLY A 433 9.16 5.71 13.96
CA GLY A 433 10.37 4.92 13.68
C GLY A 433 11.50 5.68 12.98
N ASN A 434 11.48 7.02 12.95
CA ASN A 434 12.51 7.81 12.31
C ASN A 434 13.72 8.00 13.24
N THR A 435 14.91 8.14 12.65
CA THR A 435 16.15 8.52 13.33
C THR A 435 16.49 9.95 12.95
N ILE A 436 16.32 10.90 13.88
CA ILE A 436 16.46 12.34 13.67
C ILE A 436 17.61 12.85 14.53
N ILE A 437 18.79 13.01 13.94
CA ILE A 437 20.03 13.20 14.71
C ILE A 437 20.95 14.27 14.15
N GLN A 438 21.74 14.91 15.00
CA GLN A 438 22.83 15.81 14.57
C GLN A 438 22.35 16.96 13.66
N ASN A 439 21.12 17.43 13.84
CA ASN A 439 20.65 18.63 13.15
C ASN A 439 21.09 19.88 13.94
N GLU A 440 21.46 20.95 13.23
CA GLU A 440 22.06 22.15 13.84
C GLU A 440 21.10 22.84 14.81
N GLU A 441 19.83 22.89 14.46
CA GLU A 441 18.74 23.42 15.29
C GLU A 441 17.86 22.28 15.83
N ASN A 442 16.61 22.21 15.37
CA ASN A 442 15.59 21.35 15.94
C ASN A 442 15.54 20.00 15.23
N GLY A 443 15.33 18.93 16.00
CA GLY A 443 15.05 17.60 15.46
C GLY A 443 13.68 17.58 14.76
N LEU A 444 12.61 17.77 15.52
CA LEU A 444 11.24 17.86 15.02
C LEU A 444 10.59 19.17 15.49
N GLU A 445 10.27 20.07 14.57
CA GLU A 445 9.53 21.29 14.84
C GLU A 445 8.14 21.22 14.20
N MET A 446 7.11 21.47 15.00
CA MET A 446 5.72 21.48 14.57
C MET A 446 5.09 22.84 14.88
N GLU A 447 4.60 23.49 13.84
CA GLU A 447 3.92 24.77 13.91
C GLU A 447 2.50 24.68 13.34
N CYS A 448 1.53 25.21 14.10
CA CYS A 448 0.11 25.17 13.76
C CYS A 448 -0.39 23.78 13.30
N SER A 449 0.19 22.70 13.83
CA SER A 449 -0.02 21.33 13.37
C SER A 449 -0.69 20.52 14.47
N LYS A 450 -1.84 19.90 14.17
CA LYS A 450 -2.75 19.30 15.16
C LYS A 450 -3.03 17.83 14.89
N TYR A 451 -3.40 17.10 15.95
CA TYR A 451 -3.88 15.71 15.88
C TYR A 451 -2.89 14.67 15.32
N SER A 452 -1.61 14.99 15.28
CA SER A 452 -0.57 14.09 14.76
C SER A 452 -0.03 13.15 15.84
N VAL A 453 0.51 12.02 15.41
CA VAL A 453 1.09 10.99 16.28
C VAL A 453 2.59 10.87 16.04
N ILE A 454 3.38 11.03 17.10
CA ILE A 454 4.84 10.92 17.09
C ILE A 454 5.20 9.69 17.94
N LYS A 455 5.72 8.63 17.32
CA LYS A 455 5.92 7.34 17.99
C LYS A 455 7.19 6.58 17.63
N GLY A 456 7.92 6.11 18.65
CA GLY A 456 9.06 5.21 18.48
C GLY A 456 10.21 5.80 17.67
N ASN A 457 10.39 7.12 17.68
CA ASN A 457 11.48 7.80 16.99
C ASN A 457 12.72 7.89 17.89
N ILE A 458 13.90 7.92 17.29
CA ILE A 458 15.17 8.27 17.93
C ILE A 458 15.46 9.73 17.58
N ILE A 459 15.49 10.61 18.58
CA ILE A 459 15.66 12.06 18.40
C ILE A 459 16.79 12.52 19.31
N ARG A 460 18.01 12.64 18.78
CA ARG A 460 19.18 12.92 19.63
C ARG A 460 20.26 13.76 19.00
N ASP A 461 21.10 14.36 19.85
CA ASP A 461 22.23 15.19 19.42
C ASP A 461 21.81 16.37 18.52
N ASN A 462 20.60 16.92 18.69
CA ASN A 462 20.18 18.12 17.95
C ASN A 462 20.52 19.37 18.76
N GLY A 463 21.05 20.40 18.09
CA GLY A 463 21.61 21.58 18.77
C GLY A 463 20.57 22.45 19.51
N GLY A 464 19.31 22.36 19.10
CA GLY A 464 18.17 23.04 19.71
C GLY A 464 17.22 22.09 20.43
N TYR A 465 15.96 22.07 19.99
CA TYR A 465 14.92 21.22 20.58
C TYR A 465 14.93 19.83 19.94
N GLY A 466 14.79 18.77 20.75
CA GLY A 466 14.47 17.44 20.23
C GLY A 466 13.12 17.47 19.53
N ILE A 467 12.07 17.85 20.26
CA ILE A 467 10.73 18.14 19.71
C ILE A 467 10.28 19.52 20.17
N TYR A 468 9.83 20.36 19.23
CA TYR A 468 9.25 21.66 19.49
C TYR A 468 7.82 21.76 18.94
N LEU A 469 6.83 21.92 19.82
CA LEU A 469 5.45 22.24 19.44
C LEU A 469 5.22 23.74 19.63
N ARG A 470 4.76 24.45 18.59
CA ARG A 470 4.50 25.90 18.66
C ARG A 470 3.28 26.35 17.88
N GLY A 471 2.78 27.55 18.20
CA GLY A 471 1.77 28.24 17.42
C GLY A 471 0.49 27.42 17.25
N GLU A 472 -0.20 27.08 18.35
CA GLU A 472 -1.43 26.30 18.33
C GLU A 472 -1.27 24.86 17.77
N SER A 473 -0.13 24.23 18.03
CA SER A 473 0.09 22.81 17.69
C SER A 473 -0.57 21.89 18.72
N ASP A 474 -1.90 21.87 18.69
CA ASP A 474 -2.75 21.26 19.71
C ASP A 474 -3.05 19.78 19.47
N GLN A 475 -3.45 19.08 20.53
CA GLN A 475 -4.03 17.71 20.45
C GLN A 475 -3.12 16.66 19.80
N ASN A 476 -1.81 16.89 19.76
CA ASN A 476 -0.84 15.93 19.29
C ASN A 476 -0.54 14.87 20.36
N THR A 477 -0.10 13.70 19.92
CA THR A 477 0.27 12.59 20.81
C THR A 477 1.71 12.17 20.57
N ILE A 478 2.59 12.43 21.55
CA ILE A 478 3.98 11.99 21.58
C ILE A 478 4.07 10.78 22.51
N THR A 479 4.21 9.58 21.95
CA THR A 479 4.11 8.35 22.75
C THR A 479 4.86 7.13 22.22
N GLY A 480 4.81 6.03 22.98
CA GLY A 480 5.16 4.70 22.49
C GLY A 480 6.65 4.51 22.24
N GLY A 481 7.48 5.05 23.13
CA GLY A 481 8.91 4.78 23.20
C GLY A 481 9.77 5.72 22.34
N ASN A 482 9.40 7.00 22.18
CA ASN A 482 10.34 7.94 21.58
C ASN A 482 11.56 8.09 22.51
N SER A 483 12.74 8.00 21.92
CA SER A 483 14.02 8.11 22.59
C SER A 483 14.61 9.49 22.31
N ILE A 484 14.43 10.42 23.26
CA ILE A 484 14.75 11.84 23.13
C ILE A 484 16.00 12.12 23.97
N GLN A 485 17.16 12.19 23.32
CA GLN A 485 18.45 12.16 24.03
C GLN A 485 19.38 13.31 23.66
N ASP A 486 20.17 13.82 24.61
CA ASP A 486 21.32 14.68 24.31
C ASP A 486 21.00 15.93 23.44
N ASN A 487 19.78 16.47 23.56
CA ASN A 487 19.39 17.73 22.92
C ASN A 487 19.56 18.89 23.92
N ALA A 488 19.66 20.13 23.43
CA ALA A 488 19.67 21.29 24.33
C ALA A 488 18.38 21.36 25.15
N VAL A 489 17.24 21.04 24.54
CA VAL A 489 15.99 20.79 25.26
C VAL A 489 15.30 19.57 24.64
N GLY A 490 14.88 18.60 25.45
CA GLY A 490 14.22 17.40 24.95
C GLY A 490 12.88 17.71 24.26
N VAL A 491 11.93 18.28 25.00
CA VAL A 491 10.64 18.75 24.47
C VAL A 491 10.34 20.18 24.91
N LYS A 492 10.03 21.07 23.96
CA LYS A 492 9.46 22.39 24.23
C LYS A 492 8.04 22.51 23.67
N ILE A 493 7.17 23.16 24.43
CA ILE A 493 5.80 23.45 24.02
C ILE A 493 5.50 24.94 24.22
N SER A 494 5.17 25.66 23.15
CA SER A 494 4.84 27.08 23.18
C SER A 494 3.44 27.30 22.63
N GLU A 495 2.55 27.91 23.41
CA GLU A 495 1.20 28.31 22.99
C GLU A 495 0.45 27.16 22.30
N SER A 496 0.52 25.95 22.87
CA SER A 496 -0.02 24.73 22.27
C SER A 496 -0.58 23.79 23.35
N ASP A 497 -1.87 23.47 23.27
CA ASP A 497 -2.64 22.84 24.34
C ASP A 497 -3.29 21.49 23.95
N GLY A 498 -3.73 20.73 24.95
CA GLY A 498 -4.38 19.43 24.74
C GLY A 498 -3.43 18.32 24.26
N ASN A 499 -2.14 18.58 24.24
CA ASN A 499 -1.11 17.62 23.85
C ASN A 499 -0.95 16.49 24.88
N LYS A 500 -0.63 15.29 24.42
CA LYS A 500 -0.39 14.10 25.26
C LYS A 500 1.04 13.63 25.10
N ILE A 501 1.81 13.65 26.19
CA ILE A 501 3.20 13.22 26.20
C ILE A 501 3.34 12.08 27.20
N SER A 502 3.48 10.86 26.68
CA SER A 502 3.47 9.68 27.53
C SER A 502 4.30 8.53 27.01
N ARG A 503 5.00 7.80 27.89
CA ARG A 503 5.85 6.65 27.53
C ARG A 503 6.96 7.03 26.55
N ASN A 504 7.66 8.11 26.86
CA ASN A 504 8.88 8.54 26.16
C ASN A 504 10.07 8.51 27.11
N ASN A 505 11.26 8.48 26.54
CA ASN A 505 12.53 8.35 27.25
C ASN A 505 13.33 9.63 27.07
N PHE A 506 13.42 10.43 28.13
CA PHE A 506 14.23 11.63 28.21
C PHE A 506 15.56 11.30 28.87
N ILE A 507 16.67 11.43 28.13
CA ILE A 507 18.00 11.00 28.58
C ILE A 507 19.04 12.06 28.21
N GLY A 508 19.90 12.50 29.13
CA GLY A 508 21.08 13.34 28.82
C GLY A 508 20.80 14.72 28.19
N ASN A 509 19.54 15.16 28.11
CA ASN A 509 19.21 16.48 27.57
C ASN A 509 19.63 17.56 28.58
N LEU A 510 20.11 18.73 28.13
CA LEU A 510 20.46 19.82 29.05
C LEU A 510 19.25 20.29 29.86
N GLN A 511 18.06 20.21 29.26
CA GLN A 511 16.77 20.32 29.94
C GLN A 511 15.79 19.32 29.30
N HIS A 512 15.18 18.43 30.08
CA HIS A 512 14.29 17.41 29.52
C HIS A 512 13.02 17.98 28.88
N ALA A 513 12.35 18.91 29.57
CA ALA A 513 11.14 19.53 29.08
C ALA A 513 10.95 20.96 29.61
N THR A 514 10.31 21.80 28.80
CA THR A 514 9.87 23.15 29.19
C THR A 514 8.62 23.58 28.42
N PHE A 515 7.90 24.57 28.92
CA PHE A 515 6.75 25.13 28.22
C PHE A 515 6.58 26.64 28.40
N TYR A 516 5.90 27.25 27.44
CA TYR A 516 5.46 28.65 27.47
C TYR A 516 3.97 28.71 27.09
N ASN A 517 3.14 29.34 27.91
CA ASN A 517 1.69 29.51 27.66
C ASN A 517 0.98 28.21 27.20
N SER A 518 1.33 27.06 27.79
CA SER A 518 0.77 25.75 27.43
C SER A 518 0.38 24.99 28.70
N PHE A 519 -0.90 25.07 29.06
CA PHE A 519 -1.43 24.71 30.37
C PHE A 519 -2.08 23.32 30.39
N LEU A 520 -2.53 22.83 29.23
CA LEU A 520 -3.37 21.63 29.11
C LEU A 520 -2.61 20.46 28.50
N THR A 521 -1.30 20.35 28.76
CA THR A 521 -0.51 19.20 28.33
C THR A 521 -0.57 18.09 29.36
N ASN A 522 -0.94 16.90 28.93
CA ASN A 522 -1.00 15.71 29.77
C ASN A 522 0.33 14.94 29.71
N TRP A 523 1.11 15.02 30.78
CA TRP A 523 2.35 14.28 30.98
C TRP A 523 2.07 13.03 31.80
N LYS A 524 2.45 11.85 31.28
CA LYS A 524 2.20 10.60 31.98
C LYS A 524 3.16 9.48 31.61
N ARG A 525 3.77 8.85 32.62
CA ARG A 525 4.59 7.63 32.39
C ARG A 525 5.72 7.89 31.40
N ASN A 526 6.42 9.01 31.53
CA ASN A 526 7.69 9.21 30.83
C ASN A 526 8.84 8.76 31.74
N TYR A 527 9.93 8.29 31.14
CA TYR A 527 11.19 8.05 31.83
C TYR A 527 12.05 9.32 31.75
N TRP A 528 12.69 9.66 32.86
CA TRP A 528 13.54 10.83 33.05
C TRP A 528 14.77 10.35 33.79
N ASP A 529 15.97 10.50 33.23
CA ASP A 529 17.20 9.91 33.76
C ASP A 529 17.80 10.68 34.94
N ASP A 530 17.41 11.94 35.13
CA ASP A 530 17.80 12.80 36.26
C ASP A 530 16.82 12.72 37.46
N ARG A 531 15.69 12.01 37.32
CA ARG A 531 14.62 12.00 38.32
C ARG A 531 15.00 11.27 39.61
N MET A 532 14.61 11.87 40.74
CA MET A 532 14.50 11.19 42.02
C MET A 532 13.31 10.21 42.06
N VAL A 533 13.62 8.91 41.99
CA VAL A 533 12.78 7.70 42.10
C VAL A 533 11.38 7.87 42.75
N LEU A 534 11.27 8.52 43.91
CA LEU A 534 10.04 8.55 44.72
C LEU A 534 9.08 9.74 44.45
N PHE A 535 9.44 10.67 43.57
CA PHE A 535 8.65 11.88 43.35
C PHE A 535 8.04 11.95 41.94
N PRO A 536 6.90 12.64 41.78
CA PRO A 536 6.44 13.13 40.49
C PRO A 536 7.51 13.97 39.81
N GLU A 537 7.53 13.98 38.48
CA GLU A 537 8.41 14.87 37.73
C GLU A 537 7.76 16.24 37.54
N ILE A 538 8.47 17.32 37.86
CA ILE A 538 7.97 18.69 37.73
C ILE A 538 8.56 19.29 36.46
N ILE A 539 7.70 19.55 35.49
CA ILE A 539 8.08 20.28 34.28
C ILE A 539 7.88 21.77 34.55
N TYR A 540 8.95 22.55 34.52
CA TYR A 540 8.89 24.00 34.70
C TYR A 540 8.62 24.72 33.38
N GLY A 541 7.95 25.87 33.47
CA GLY A 541 7.66 26.73 32.33
C GLY A 541 7.25 28.13 32.74
N SER A 542 6.76 28.93 31.80
CA SER A 542 6.31 30.28 32.06
C SER A 542 4.97 30.62 31.39
N ILE A 543 4.25 31.58 31.98
CA ILE A 543 2.89 31.95 31.60
C ILE A 543 2.73 33.48 31.52
N GLY A 544 1.86 33.90 30.60
CA GLY A 544 1.58 35.29 30.30
C GLY A 544 2.75 36.03 29.65
N LYS A 545 2.46 37.21 29.12
CA LYS A 545 3.47 38.08 28.47
C LYS A 545 4.59 38.57 29.41
N ARG A 546 4.43 38.38 30.72
CA ARG A 546 5.43 38.71 31.76
C ARG A 546 6.20 37.49 32.26
N GLU A 547 6.01 36.32 31.63
CA GLU A 547 6.72 35.07 31.93
C GLU A 547 6.68 34.67 33.41
N PHE A 548 5.50 34.72 34.03
CA PHE A 548 5.33 34.20 35.38
C PHE A 548 5.67 32.71 35.41
N SER A 549 6.50 32.28 36.36
CA SER A 549 6.85 30.86 36.48
C SER A 549 5.61 30.00 36.76
N TRP A 550 5.53 28.87 36.08
CA TRP A 550 4.48 27.87 36.25
C TRP A 550 5.06 26.46 36.19
N MET A 551 4.24 25.46 36.50
CA MET A 551 4.66 24.06 36.43
C MET A 551 3.54 23.14 35.94
N ASN A 552 3.95 22.11 35.20
CA ASN A 552 3.18 20.92 34.88
C ASN A 552 3.82 19.71 35.59
N VAL A 553 3.09 18.60 35.70
CA VAL A 553 3.55 17.44 36.49
C VAL A 553 3.28 16.12 35.76
N ASP A 554 4.31 15.26 35.66
CA ASP A 554 4.11 13.82 35.39
C ASP A 554 3.96 13.09 36.72
N TRP A 555 2.72 12.77 37.07
CA TRP A 555 2.39 12.12 38.34
C TRP A 555 2.82 10.66 38.42
N TYR A 556 3.09 10.01 37.29
CA TYR A 556 3.38 8.57 37.25
C TYR A 556 4.58 8.24 36.36
N PRO A 557 5.76 8.84 36.59
CA PRO A 557 6.89 8.61 35.70
C PRO A 557 7.45 7.19 35.81
N LEU A 558 8.05 6.69 34.73
CA LEU A 558 8.52 5.31 34.60
C LEU A 558 9.82 5.07 35.37
N TRP A 559 10.04 3.82 35.77
CA TRP A 559 11.27 3.38 36.47
C TRP A 559 12.44 3.11 35.51
N LYS A 560 12.11 2.73 34.27
CA LYS A 560 13.05 2.33 33.24
C LYS A 560 12.54 2.83 31.88
N PRO A 561 13.45 3.02 30.91
CA PRO A 561 13.11 3.36 29.53
C PRO A 561 12.16 2.35 28.85
#